data_AF-T0I2S5-F1
#
_entry.id   AF-T0I2S5-F1
#
_cell.length_a   1.000
_cell.length_b   1.000
_cell.length_c   1.000
_cell.angle_alpha   90.00
_cell.angle_beta   90.00
_cell.angle_gamma   90.00
#
_symmetry.space_group_name_H-M   'P 1'
#
loop_
_entity.id
_entity.type
_entity.pdbx_description
1 polymer ?
#
loop_
_entity_poly.entity_id
_entity_poly.type
_entity_poly.pdbx_seq_one_letter_code
_entity_poly.pdbx_strand_id
1 'polypeptide(L)'
;MSESRSGWNRRDFTAGAALLAMALGIPAAGVKFTDPGGEDLPSDRQRNLIADVSDLVIPPSDTPGAKDVGVGDFVVLALAHGLSGTRTPMAAGMVTAALEPFRRRDGSLRHLPWLEHMLDRAAGGDFLRHDRAERTRLLAALDAEAFAQGALPSPWTAIKGLILTGYYTSEAGGSQELRYELVPGKWEWDIPLVPGMRAFSSDWTAVDFG
;
A
#
# COMPACT_ATOMS: atom_id res chain seq x y z
N MET A 1 -2.69 -45.46 -3.15
CA MET A 1 -1.37 -45.06 -2.62
C MET A 1 -0.95 -43.80 -3.38
N SER A 2 -1.20 -42.61 -2.82
CA SER A 2 -0.82 -41.35 -3.46
C SER A 2 0.56 -40.93 -2.96
N GLU A 3 1.55 -40.90 -3.86
CA GLU A 3 2.85 -40.31 -3.55
C GLU A 3 2.71 -38.78 -3.38
N SER A 4 3.09 -38.27 -2.21
CA SER A 4 3.26 -36.83 -2.02
C SER A 4 4.47 -36.36 -2.82
N ARG A 5 4.25 -35.60 -3.89
CA ARG A 5 5.34 -34.84 -4.52
C ARG A 5 5.82 -33.79 -3.53
N SER A 6 6.97 -34.04 -2.90
CA SER A 6 7.68 -33.03 -2.12
C SER A 6 8.07 -31.90 -3.06
N GLY A 7 7.43 -30.73 -2.91
CA GLY A 7 7.87 -29.50 -3.57
C GLY A 7 9.31 -29.16 -3.17
N TRP A 8 9.95 -28.30 -3.95
CA TRP A 8 11.32 -27.85 -3.66
C TRP A 8 11.39 -27.15 -2.31
N ASN A 9 12.30 -27.59 -1.45
CA ASN A 9 12.60 -26.88 -0.22
C ASN A 9 13.52 -25.69 -0.52
N ARG A 10 13.53 -24.67 0.35
CA ARG A 10 14.39 -23.49 0.25
C ARG A 10 15.86 -23.86 0.04
N ARG A 11 16.32 -24.95 0.68
CA ARG A 11 17.69 -25.46 0.54
C ARG A 11 17.98 -25.95 -0.89
N ASP A 12 17.07 -26.72 -1.47
CA ASP A 12 17.22 -27.28 -2.82
C ASP A 12 17.24 -26.17 -3.87
N PHE A 13 16.38 -25.16 -3.69
CA PHE A 13 16.36 -23.98 -4.56
C PHE A 13 17.65 -23.16 -4.47
N THR A 14 18.15 -22.89 -3.26
CA THR A 14 19.41 -22.14 -3.07
C THR A 14 20.61 -22.88 -3.64
N ALA A 15 20.65 -24.21 -3.48
CA ALA A 15 21.73 -25.04 -4.04
C ALA A 15 21.68 -25.04 -5.57
N GLY A 16 20.48 -25.19 -6.17
CA GLY A 16 20.31 -25.14 -7.62
C GLY A 16 20.72 -23.79 -8.22
N ALA A 17 20.35 -22.69 -7.58
CA ALA A 17 20.73 -21.36 -8.06
C ALA A 17 22.22 -21.04 -7.90
N ALA A 18 22.85 -21.51 -6.82
CA ALA A 18 24.30 -21.39 -6.65
C ALA A 18 25.07 -22.16 -7.73
N LEU A 19 24.60 -23.36 -8.09
CA LEU A 19 25.16 -24.15 -9.19
C LEU A 19 25.00 -23.43 -10.54
N LEU A 20 23.84 -22.84 -10.81
CA LEU A 20 23.59 -22.06 -12.02
C LEU A 20 24.49 -20.82 -12.11
N ALA A 21 24.66 -20.09 -11.00
CA ALA A 21 25.53 -18.92 -10.95
C ALA A 21 27.01 -19.27 -11.21
N MET A 22 27.48 -20.40 -10.66
CA MET A 22 28.81 -20.92 -10.97
C MET A 22 28.96 -21.28 -12.46
N ALA A 23 27.95 -21.93 -13.06
CA ALA A 23 27.96 -22.26 -14.48
C ALA A 23 28.01 -21.01 -15.38
N LEU A 24 27.40 -19.90 -14.93
CA LEU A 24 27.39 -18.62 -15.64
C LEU A 24 28.58 -17.71 -15.29
N GLY A 25 29.53 -18.17 -14.46
CA GLY A 25 30.70 -17.38 -14.05
C GLY A 25 30.36 -16.18 -13.17
N ILE A 26 29.16 -16.15 -12.58
CA ILE A 26 28.75 -15.11 -11.64
C ILE A 26 29.39 -15.44 -10.30
N PRO A 27 30.27 -14.58 -9.74
CA PRO A 27 30.81 -14.83 -8.41
C PRO A 27 29.64 -14.97 -7.42
N ALA A 28 29.69 -15.97 -6.53
CA ALA A 28 28.60 -16.25 -5.59
C ALA A 28 28.20 -15.03 -4.74
N ALA A 29 29.15 -14.12 -4.47
CA ALA A 29 28.91 -12.83 -3.80
C ALA A 29 28.10 -11.80 -4.64
N GLY A 30 27.97 -12.02 -5.96
CA GLY A 30 27.15 -11.24 -6.89
C GLY A 30 25.72 -11.76 -7.04
N VAL A 31 25.41 -12.96 -6.55
CA VAL A 31 24.04 -13.48 -6.46
C VAL A 31 23.39 -12.91 -5.21
N LYS A 32 22.92 -11.67 -5.31
CA LYS A 32 22.03 -11.10 -4.31
C LYS A 32 20.63 -11.66 -4.58
N PHE A 33 20.28 -12.74 -3.90
CA PHE A 33 18.85 -12.98 -3.67
C PHE A 33 18.33 -11.77 -2.92
N THR A 34 17.29 -11.13 -3.46
CA THR A 34 16.52 -10.14 -2.73
C THR A 34 15.96 -10.86 -1.52
N ASP A 35 16.69 -10.84 -0.42
CA ASP A 35 16.14 -11.14 0.89
C ASP A 35 15.32 -9.89 1.24
N PRO A 36 13.98 -9.94 1.24
CA PRO A 36 13.24 -8.96 2.00
C PRO A 36 13.65 -9.22 3.45
N GLY A 37 14.72 -8.57 3.90
CA GLY A 37 15.33 -8.85 5.19
C GLY A 37 14.23 -8.93 6.24
N GLY A 38 14.23 -10.00 7.04
CA GLY A 38 13.13 -10.29 7.98
C GLY A 38 12.78 -9.16 8.96
N GLU A 39 13.64 -8.14 9.07
CA GLU A 39 13.39 -6.87 9.78
C GLU A 39 12.26 -6.02 9.17
N ASP A 40 11.89 -6.20 7.89
CA ASP A 40 10.88 -5.39 7.17
C ASP A 40 9.52 -6.11 7.02
N LEU A 41 9.37 -7.33 7.55
CA LEU A 41 8.08 -8.02 7.56
C LEU A 41 7.14 -7.35 8.57
N PRO A 42 5.91 -6.99 8.19
CA PRO A 42 4.99 -6.37 9.13
C PRO A 42 4.51 -7.37 10.18
N SER A 43 4.38 -6.88 11.40
CA SER A 43 3.76 -7.64 12.50
C SER A 43 2.27 -7.87 12.24
N ASP A 44 1.68 -8.85 12.93
CA ASP A 44 0.22 -9.08 12.87
C ASP A 44 -0.56 -7.83 13.29
N ARG A 45 -0.04 -7.08 14.25
CA ARG A 45 -0.61 -5.79 14.65
C ARG A 45 -0.58 -4.78 13.50
N GLN A 46 0.54 -4.66 12.79
CA GLN A 46 0.66 -3.74 11.66
C GLN A 46 -0.25 -4.12 10.50
N ARG A 47 -0.44 -5.42 10.24
CA ARG A 47 -1.41 -5.94 9.26
C ARG A 47 -2.84 -5.57 9.66
N ASN A 48 -3.21 -5.78 10.92
CA ASN A 48 -4.52 -5.39 11.44
C ASN A 48 -4.72 -3.87 11.39
N LEU A 49 -3.69 -3.09 11.74
CA LEU A 49 -3.72 -1.64 11.68
C LEU A 49 -3.98 -1.14 10.27
N ILE A 50 -3.20 -1.59 9.27
CA ILE A 50 -3.38 -1.08 7.90
C ILE A 50 -4.69 -1.57 7.29
N ALA A 51 -5.18 -2.76 7.64
CA ALA A 51 -6.50 -3.23 7.22
C ALA A 51 -7.63 -2.35 7.81
N ASP A 52 -7.55 -2.01 9.10
CA ASP A 52 -8.51 -1.11 9.76
C ASP A 52 -8.43 0.31 9.20
N VAL A 53 -7.23 0.87 9.05
CA VAL A 53 -7.01 2.19 8.44
C VAL A 53 -7.55 2.24 7.01
N SER A 54 -7.33 1.20 6.20
CA SER A 54 -7.88 1.12 4.85
C SER A 54 -9.41 1.17 4.86
N ASP A 55 -10.04 0.46 5.79
CA ASP A 55 -11.49 0.47 6.01
C ASP A 55 -12.02 1.82 6.51
N LEU A 56 -11.21 2.60 7.23
CA LEU A 56 -11.60 3.95 7.65
C LEU A 56 -11.50 4.95 6.49
N VAL A 57 -10.56 4.76 5.57
CA VAL A 57 -10.43 5.59 4.35
C VAL A 57 -11.54 5.29 3.36
N ILE A 58 -11.85 4.01 3.12
CA ILE A 58 -12.92 3.55 2.23
C ILE A 58 -13.79 2.55 3.01
N PRO A 59 -14.77 3.06 3.79
CA PRO A 59 -15.66 2.22 4.57
C PRO A 59 -16.66 1.46 3.70
N PRO A 60 -17.21 0.34 4.20
CA PRO A 60 -18.29 -0.35 3.51
C PRO A 60 -19.52 0.54 3.38
N SER A 61 -20.16 0.47 2.22
CA SER A 61 -21.36 1.22 1.86
C SER A 61 -22.40 0.24 1.29
N ASP A 62 -23.01 0.56 0.15
CA ASP A 62 -23.70 -0.42 -0.69
C ASP A 62 -22.73 -1.29 -1.51
N THR A 63 -21.42 -1.00 -1.47
CA THR A 63 -20.33 -1.87 -1.93
C THR A 63 -19.41 -2.30 -0.78
N PRO A 64 -18.65 -3.41 -0.94
CA PRO A 64 -17.65 -3.82 0.04
C PRO A 64 -16.60 -2.73 0.30
N GLY A 65 -16.16 -2.59 1.57
CA GLY A 65 -15.13 -1.62 1.95
C GLY A 65 -13.73 -2.07 1.53
N ALA A 66 -12.73 -1.21 1.73
CA ALA A 66 -11.35 -1.52 1.37
C ALA A 66 -10.77 -2.73 2.12
N LYS A 67 -11.20 -2.95 3.36
CA LYS A 67 -10.78 -4.14 4.12
C LYS A 67 -11.37 -5.42 3.54
N ASP A 68 -12.61 -5.38 3.07
CA ASP A 68 -13.32 -6.55 2.55
C ASP A 68 -12.68 -7.10 1.27
N VAL A 69 -12.00 -6.23 0.50
CA VAL A 69 -11.31 -6.60 -0.74
C VAL A 69 -9.78 -6.71 -0.60
N GLY A 70 -9.27 -6.76 0.64
CA GLY A 70 -7.85 -7.05 0.90
C GLY A 70 -6.88 -5.91 0.61
N VAL A 71 -7.34 -4.65 0.59
CA VAL A 71 -6.47 -3.49 0.33
C VAL A 71 -5.32 -3.38 1.33
N GLY A 72 -5.54 -3.76 2.60
CA GLY A 72 -4.48 -3.75 3.62
C GLY A 72 -3.27 -4.62 3.23
N ASP A 73 -3.52 -5.82 2.70
CA ASP A 73 -2.46 -6.72 2.24
C ASP A 73 -1.77 -6.20 0.97
N PHE A 74 -2.55 -5.60 0.06
CA PHE A 74 -1.98 -4.90 -1.10
C PHE A 74 -1.03 -3.79 -0.67
N VAL A 75 -1.42 -2.93 0.28
CA VAL A 75 -0.58 -1.82 0.75
C VAL A 75 0.72 -2.33 1.37
N VAL A 76 0.67 -3.40 2.17
CA VAL A 76 1.87 -4.08 2.69
C VAL A 76 2.80 -4.48 1.55
N LEU A 77 2.28 -5.15 0.51
CA LEU A 77 3.06 -5.62 -0.62
C LEU A 77 3.65 -4.44 -1.42
N ALA A 78 2.83 -3.43 -1.71
CA ALA A 78 3.19 -2.24 -2.46
C ALA A 78 4.33 -1.45 -1.79
N LEU A 79 4.25 -1.23 -0.48
CA LEU A 79 5.31 -0.59 0.31
C LEU A 79 6.60 -1.43 0.34
N ALA A 80 6.46 -2.77 0.40
CA ALA A 80 7.61 -3.66 0.32
C ALA A 80 8.27 -3.65 -1.06
N HIS A 81 7.54 -3.36 -2.13
CA HIS A 81 8.08 -3.32 -3.49
C HIS A 81 8.43 -1.90 -3.97
N GLY A 82 8.23 -0.88 -3.13
CA GLY A 82 8.62 0.49 -3.46
C GLY A 82 7.67 1.22 -4.40
N LEU A 83 6.42 0.73 -4.52
CA LEU A 83 5.42 1.40 -5.33
C LEU A 83 5.22 2.84 -4.84
N SER A 84 4.96 3.76 -5.77
CA SER A 84 4.86 5.20 -5.51
C SER A 84 6.13 5.81 -4.87
N GLY A 85 7.30 5.24 -5.15
CA GLY A 85 8.59 5.76 -4.67
C GLY A 85 8.84 5.52 -3.17
N THR A 86 8.10 4.61 -2.53
CA THR A 86 8.18 4.35 -1.07
C THR A 86 9.49 3.69 -0.63
N ARG A 87 10.28 3.18 -1.59
CA ARG A 87 11.65 2.68 -1.40
C ARG A 87 12.73 3.68 -1.85
N THR A 88 12.35 4.86 -2.34
CA THR A 88 13.31 5.91 -2.70
C THR A 88 13.90 6.51 -1.42
N PRO A 89 15.23 6.71 -1.34
CA PRO A 89 15.85 7.38 -0.21
C PRO A 89 15.29 8.79 -0.03
N MET A 90 14.99 9.17 1.21
CA MET A 90 14.50 10.50 1.51
C MET A 90 15.60 11.54 1.28
N ALA A 91 15.26 12.66 0.64
CA ALA A 91 16.18 13.79 0.50
C ALA A 91 16.61 14.29 1.89
N ALA A 92 17.87 14.67 2.06
CA ALA A 92 18.42 15.04 3.38
C ALA A 92 17.62 16.16 4.08
N GLY A 93 17.10 17.14 3.34
CA GLY A 93 16.27 18.22 3.88
C GLY A 93 14.84 17.83 4.28
N MET A 94 14.41 16.61 3.93
CA MET A 94 13.09 16.05 4.26
C MET A 94 13.12 15.17 5.52
N VAL A 95 14.32 14.83 6.00
CA VAL A 95 14.48 14.01 7.19
C VAL A 95 14.31 14.89 8.42
N THR A 96 13.14 14.82 9.04
CA THR A 96 12.86 15.48 10.32
C THR A 96 13.16 14.54 11.48
N ALA A 97 13.30 15.09 12.70
CA ALA A 97 13.47 14.29 13.91
C ALA A 97 12.31 13.29 14.14
N ALA A 98 11.12 13.58 13.63
CA ALA A 98 9.96 12.69 13.70
C ALA A 98 10.07 11.48 12.75
N LEU A 99 10.85 11.58 11.67
CA LEU A 99 11.02 10.52 10.67
C LEU A 99 12.31 9.71 10.87
N GLU A 100 13.30 10.30 11.54
CA GLU A 100 14.60 9.67 11.84
C GLU A 100 14.47 8.22 12.40
N PRO A 101 13.60 7.93 13.39
CA PRO A 101 13.51 6.59 13.97
C PRO A 101 12.99 5.54 12.99
N PHE A 102 12.35 5.96 11.90
CA PHE A 102 11.72 5.08 10.91
C PHE A 102 12.55 4.94 9.64
N ARG A 103 13.72 5.58 9.56
CA ARG A 103 14.58 5.46 8.39
C ARG A 103 15.23 4.07 8.32
N ARG A 104 15.19 3.48 7.13
CA ARG A 104 15.91 2.26 6.77
C ARG A 104 17.40 2.55 6.59
N ARG A 105 18.21 1.48 6.53
CA ARG A 105 19.65 1.57 6.25
C ARG A 105 19.94 2.14 4.86
N ASP A 106 19.05 1.92 3.90
CA ASP A 106 19.14 2.45 2.54
C ASP A 106 18.67 3.92 2.41
N GLY A 107 18.21 4.54 3.50
CA GLY A 107 17.70 5.90 3.51
C GLY A 107 16.22 6.04 3.16
N SER A 108 15.53 4.96 2.77
CA SER A 108 14.07 4.95 2.58
C SER A 108 13.33 4.85 3.93
N LEU A 109 12.00 4.92 3.91
CA LEU A 109 11.19 4.98 5.13
C LEU A 109 10.43 3.68 5.43
N ARG A 110 10.41 3.26 6.70
CA ARG A 110 9.50 2.24 7.22
C ARG A 110 8.12 2.83 7.50
N HIS A 111 7.27 2.87 6.47
CA HIS A 111 5.95 3.51 6.50
C HIS A 111 4.97 2.90 7.52
N LEU A 112 4.92 1.57 7.67
CA LEU A 112 4.01 0.91 8.61
C LEU A 112 4.38 1.18 10.08
N PRO A 113 5.65 1.00 10.51
CA PRO A 113 6.07 1.45 11.85
C PRO A 113 5.83 2.94 12.13
N TRP A 114 6.05 3.80 11.11
CA TRP A 114 5.76 5.23 11.24
C TRP A 114 4.27 5.48 11.48
N LEU A 115 3.40 4.88 10.67
CA LEU A 115 1.95 5.06 10.79
C LEU A 115 1.43 4.57 12.14
N GLU A 116 1.88 3.38 12.57
CA GLU A 116 1.59 2.83 13.89
C GLU A 116 1.96 3.81 15.00
N HIS A 117 3.19 4.31 14.99
CA HIS A 117 3.65 5.27 16.00
C HIS A 117 2.83 6.56 15.99
N MET A 118 2.55 7.13 14.81
CA MET A 118 1.81 8.39 14.70
C MET A 118 0.39 8.26 15.24
N LEU A 119 -0.33 7.18 14.87
CA LEU A 119 -1.69 6.95 15.32
C LEU A 119 -1.76 6.65 16.82
N ASP A 120 -0.84 5.83 17.34
CA ASP A 120 -0.79 5.52 18.77
C ASP A 120 -0.46 6.77 19.61
N ARG A 121 0.45 7.61 19.12
CA ARG A 121 0.78 8.90 19.76
C ARG A 121 -0.42 9.85 19.77
N ALA A 122 -1.16 9.93 18.66
CA ALA A 122 -2.35 10.77 18.57
C ALA A 122 -3.50 10.27 19.45
N ALA A 123 -3.65 8.94 19.59
CA ALA A 123 -4.62 8.30 20.47
C ALA A 123 -4.25 8.40 21.96
N GLY A 124 -2.99 8.66 22.29
CA GLY A 124 -2.47 8.59 23.66
C GLY A 124 -2.34 7.16 24.19
N GLY A 125 -2.22 6.17 23.30
CA GLY A 125 -2.25 4.75 23.63
C GLY A 125 -2.35 3.87 22.39
N ASP A 126 -2.84 2.64 22.54
CA ASP A 126 -3.06 1.74 21.40
C ASP A 126 -4.28 2.17 20.59
N PHE A 127 -4.04 2.73 19.40
CA PHE A 127 -5.08 3.24 18.49
C PHE A 127 -6.19 2.22 18.24
N LEU A 128 -5.85 0.93 18.10
CA LEU A 128 -6.81 -0.13 17.79
C LEU A 128 -7.77 -0.45 18.94
N ARG A 129 -7.52 0.04 20.15
CA ARG A 129 -8.42 -0.14 21.32
C ARG A 129 -9.52 0.90 21.41
N HIS A 130 -9.42 1.98 20.65
CA HIS A 130 -10.46 3.02 20.60
C HIS A 130 -11.63 2.58 19.72
N ASP A 131 -12.80 3.17 19.93
CA ASP A 131 -13.95 2.92 19.09
C ASP A 131 -13.74 3.44 17.66
N ARG A 132 -14.61 3.02 16.73
CA ARG A 132 -14.49 3.39 15.32
C ARG A 132 -14.58 4.91 15.10
N ALA A 133 -15.44 5.62 15.82
CA ALA A 133 -15.65 7.05 15.62
C ALA A 133 -14.40 7.85 16.01
N GLU A 134 -13.78 7.48 17.12
CA GLU A 134 -12.54 8.09 17.59
C GLU A 134 -11.38 7.76 16.64
N ARG A 135 -11.27 6.51 16.17
CA ARG A 135 -10.28 6.12 15.17
C ARG A 135 -10.43 6.89 13.86
N THR A 136 -11.67 7.08 13.38
CA THR A 136 -11.97 7.93 12.21
C THR A 136 -11.54 9.38 12.46
N ARG A 137 -11.86 9.95 13.63
CA ARG A 137 -11.51 11.33 13.97
C ARG A 137 -9.99 11.55 13.98
N LEU A 138 -9.24 10.65 14.60
CA LEU A 138 -7.77 10.71 14.67
C LEU A 138 -7.14 10.57 13.28
N LEU A 139 -7.63 9.63 12.46
CA LEU A 139 -7.15 9.47 11.10
C LEU A 139 -7.47 10.68 10.22
N ALA A 140 -8.67 11.26 10.36
CA ALA A 140 -9.07 12.46 9.64
C ALA A 140 -8.21 13.68 10.02
N ALA A 141 -7.77 13.78 11.28
CA ALA A 141 -6.83 14.82 11.70
C ALA A 141 -5.46 14.66 11.03
N LEU A 142 -4.90 13.44 11.02
CA LEU A 142 -3.65 13.15 10.30
C LEU A 142 -3.77 13.46 8.80
N ASP A 143 -4.91 13.13 8.20
CA ASP A 143 -5.20 13.40 6.80
C ASP A 143 -5.25 14.90 6.51
N ALA A 144 -5.98 15.67 7.32
CA ALA A 144 -6.09 17.11 7.19
C ALA A 144 -4.72 17.81 7.31
N GLU A 145 -3.87 17.36 8.24
CA GLU A 145 -2.50 17.87 8.38
C GLU A 145 -1.64 17.56 7.15
N ALA A 146 -1.73 16.34 6.62
CA ALA A 146 -0.94 15.91 5.46
C ALA A 146 -1.29 16.66 4.16
N PHE A 147 -2.54 17.11 4.02
CA PHE A 147 -3.04 17.83 2.84
C PHE A 147 -3.25 19.34 3.07
N ALA A 148 -2.79 19.88 4.22
CA ALA A 148 -2.85 21.31 4.48
C ALA A 148 -1.99 22.12 3.48
N GLN A 149 -2.42 23.35 3.17
CA GLN A 149 -1.65 24.22 2.26
C GLN A 149 -0.27 24.53 2.85
N GLY A 150 0.78 24.32 2.06
CA GLY A 150 2.16 24.51 2.51
C GLY A 150 2.68 23.43 3.45
N ALA A 151 1.93 22.33 3.66
CA ALA A 151 2.41 21.20 4.42
C ALA A 151 3.64 20.56 3.78
N LEU A 152 4.56 20.08 4.61
CA LEU A 152 5.66 19.25 4.15
C LEU A 152 5.10 17.89 3.67
N PRO A 153 5.70 17.28 2.64
CA PRO A 153 5.28 15.96 2.19
C PRO A 153 5.28 14.93 3.34
N SER A 154 4.10 14.42 3.66
CA SER A 154 3.89 13.44 4.72
C SER A 154 3.94 12.01 4.15
N PRO A 155 4.53 11.03 4.85
CA PRO A 155 4.45 9.62 4.45
C PRO A 155 3.02 9.09 4.32
N TRP A 156 2.04 9.74 4.98
CA TRP A 156 0.62 9.40 4.87
C TRP A 156 0.09 9.51 3.44
N THR A 157 0.56 10.48 2.65
CA THR A 157 0.05 10.67 1.28
C THR A 157 0.34 9.47 0.39
N ALA A 158 1.51 8.85 0.55
CA ALA A 158 1.87 7.62 -0.15
C ALA A 158 1.00 6.44 0.30
N ILE A 159 0.78 6.27 1.61
CA ILE A 159 -0.08 5.20 2.15
C ILE A 159 -1.51 5.36 1.64
N LYS A 160 -2.09 6.56 1.76
CA LYS A 160 -3.43 6.86 1.28
C LYS A 160 -3.54 6.64 -0.22
N GLY A 161 -2.57 7.12 -1.00
CA GLY A 161 -2.50 6.87 -2.44
C GLY A 161 -2.56 5.37 -2.77
N LEU A 162 -1.79 4.54 -2.06
CA LEU A 162 -1.82 3.09 -2.24
C LEU A 162 -3.15 2.44 -1.82
N ILE A 163 -3.82 2.95 -0.79
CA ILE A 163 -5.17 2.49 -0.40
C ILE A 163 -6.16 2.74 -1.54
N LEU A 164 -6.17 3.96 -2.10
CA LEU A 164 -7.03 4.29 -3.23
C LEU A 164 -6.69 3.45 -4.46
N THR A 165 -5.40 3.31 -4.80
CA THR A 165 -4.96 2.47 -5.91
C THR A 165 -5.45 1.03 -5.73
N GLY A 166 -5.18 0.41 -4.57
CA GLY A 166 -5.59 -0.96 -4.31
C GLY A 166 -7.11 -1.16 -4.44
N TYR A 167 -7.90 -0.25 -3.88
CA TYR A 167 -9.36 -0.35 -3.94
C TYR A 167 -9.90 -0.16 -5.36
N TYR A 168 -9.50 0.91 -6.05
CA TYR A 168 -10.05 1.22 -7.39
C TYR A 168 -9.50 0.34 -8.50
N THR A 169 -8.47 -0.47 -8.24
CA THR A 169 -8.06 -1.59 -9.12
C THR A 169 -8.76 -2.92 -8.80
N SER A 170 -9.54 -2.99 -7.72
CA SER A 170 -10.35 -4.16 -7.40
C SER A 170 -11.66 -4.16 -8.20
N GLU A 171 -12.33 -5.31 -8.32
CA GLU A 171 -13.66 -5.37 -8.92
C GLU A 171 -14.67 -4.49 -8.16
N ALA A 172 -14.70 -4.57 -6.84
CA ALA A 172 -15.61 -3.78 -6.03
C ALA A 172 -15.44 -2.27 -6.26
N GLY A 173 -14.21 -1.76 -6.24
CA GLY A 173 -13.97 -0.34 -6.46
C GLY A 173 -14.11 0.08 -7.93
N GLY A 174 -13.54 -0.71 -8.85
CA GLY A 174 -13.42 -0.33 -10.26
C GLY A 174 -14.71 -0.47 -11.07
N SER A 175 -15.57 -1.44 -10.74
CA SER A 175 -16.78 -1.75 -11.52
C SER A 175 -18.10 -1.68 -10.77
N GLN A 176 -18.09 -1.86 -9.44
CA GLN A 176 -19.31 -1.80 -8.64
C GLN A 176 -19.48 -0.42 -8.00
N GLU A 177 -18.42 0.11 -7.40
CA GLU A 177 -18.43 1.43 -6.77
C GLU A 177 -18.47 2.55 -7.81
N LEU A 178 -17.68 2.39 -8.88
CA LEU A 178 -17.67 3.25 -10.05
C LEU A 178 -18.49 2.66 -11.19
N ARG A 179 -19.02 3.53 -12.06
CA ARG A 179 -19.66 3.11 -13.30
C ARG A 179 -18.58 2.86 -14.35
N TYR A 180 -18.17 1.60 -14.50
CA TYR A 180 -17.15 1.22 -15.48
C TYR A 180 -17.67 1.30 -16.91
N GLU A 181 -16.97 2.09 -17.74
CA GLU A 181 -17.19 2.22 -19.17
C GLU A 181 -15.87 1.92 -19.90
N LEU A 182 -15.73 0.67 -20.35
CA LEU A 182 -14.51 0.17 -21.00
C LEU A 182 -14.15 0.96 -22.26
N VAL A 183 -15.15 1.31 -23.07
CA VAL A 183 -14.97 2.05 -24.32
C VAL A 183 -15.85 3.29 -24.24
N PRO A 184 -15.29 4.48 -23.97
CA PRO A 184 -16.07 5.70 -23.96
C PRO A 184 -16.64 5.92 -25.37
N GLY A 185 -17.97 5.89 -25.46
CA GLY A 185 -18.69 5.96 -26.73
C GLY A 185 -18.79 7.39 -27.26
N LYS A 186 -20.01 7.91 -27.25
CA LYS A 186 -20.31 9.26 -27.75
C LYS A 186 -19.82 10.31 -26.76
N TRP A 187 -19.17 11.37 -27.27
CA TRP A 187 -18.85 12.55 -26.47
C TRP A 187 -20.14 13.31 -26.10
N GLU A 188 -20.42 13.43 -24.80
CA GLU A 188 -21.54 14.18 -24.25
C GLU A 188 -21.01 15.25 -23.28
N TRP A 189 -21.09 16.51 -23.70
CA TRP A 189 -20.51 17.64 -22.97
C TRP A 189 -21.40 18.12 -21.80
N ASP A 190 -22.68 17.75 -21.79
CA ASP A 190 -23.68 18.16 -20.79
C ASP A 190 -24.44 16.92 -20.28
N ILE A 191 -23.80 16.19 -19.36
CA ILE A 191 -24.42 15.05 -18.70
C ILE A 191 -25.10 15.57 -17.42
N PRO A 192 -26.44 15.48 -17.29
CA PRO A 192 -27.12 15.93 -16.10
C PRO A 192 -26.76 15.04 -14.90
N LEU A 193 -26.20 15.65 -13.85
CA LEU A 193 -25.91 14.95 -12.59
C LEU A 193 -27.21 14.72 -11.81
N VAL A 194 -27.52 13.46 -11.54
CA VAL A 194 -28.66 13.07 -10.70
C VAL A 194 -28.20 12.58 -9.32
N PRO A 195 -29.01 12.75 -8.26
CA PRO A 195 -28.70 12.18 -6.95
C PRO A 195 -28.47 10.67 -7.04
N GLY A 196 -27.39 10.19 -6.44
CA GLY A 196 -27.00 8.77 -6.48
C GLY A 196 -26.27 8.33 -7.77
N MET A 197 -25.97 9.26 -8.69
CA MET A 197 -25.15 8.95 -9.86
C MET A 197 -23.71 8.63 -9.43
N ARG A 198 -23.29 7.39 -9.65
CA ARG A 198 -21.91 6.95 -9.43
C ARG A 198 -20.97 7.63 -10.44
N ALA A 199 -19.75 7.93 -10.00
CA ALA A 199 -18.73 8.48 -10.89
C ALA A 199 -18.38 7.47 -12.00
N PHE A 200 -18.11 7.98 -13.20
CA PHE A 200 -17.66 7.16 -14.31
C PHE A 200 -16.19 6.78 -14.13
N SER A 201 -15.86 5.55 -14.52
CA SER A 201 -14.49 5.08 -14.65
C SER A 201 -14.30 4.52 -16.04
N SER A 202 -13.34 5.05 -16.77
CA SER A 202 -12.78 4.39 -17.94
C SER A 202 -11.32 4.13 -17.59
N ASP A 203 -10.91 2.86 -17.51
CA ASP A 203 -9.48 2.56 -17.40
C ASP A 203 -8.83 2.87 -18.76
N TRP A 204 -8.45 4.13 -18.92
CA TRP A 204 -7.65 4.64 -20.03
C TRP A 204 -6.27 5.07 -19.54
N THR A 205 -5.81 4.53 -18.40
CA THR A 205 -4.49 4.88 -17.82
C THR A 205 -3.36 4.00 -18.34
N ALA A 206 -3.65 2.99 -19.16
CA ALA A 206 -2.67 2.12 -19.79
C ALA A 206 -2.16 2.60 -21.17
N VAL A 207 -2.51 3.82 -21.60
CA VAL A 207 -2.05 4.36 -22.89
C VAL A 207 -1.32 5.69 -22.65
N ASP A 208 -0.03 5.59 -22.32
CA ASP A 208 0.89 6.69 -22.62
C ASP A 208 0.93 6.81 -24.15
N PHE A 209 0.37 7.91 -24.69
CA PHE A 209 0.74 8.34 -26.04
C PHE A 209 2.18 8.84 -25.93
N GLY A 210 3.11 8.01 -26.42
CA GLY A 210 4.55 8.28 -26.38
C GLY A 210 5.00 9.53 -27.11
#